data_AF-A0A6C0PAT5-F1
#
_entry.id   AF-A0A6C0PAT5-F1
#
_cell.length_a   1.000
_cell.length_b   1.000
_cell.length_c   1.000
_cell.angle_alpha   90.00
_cell.angle_beta   90.00
_cell.angle_gamma   90.00
#
_symmetry.space_group_name_H-M   'P 1'
#
loop_
_entity.id
_entity.type
_entity.pdbx_description
1 polymer ?
#
loop_
_entity_poly.entity_id
_entity_poly.type
_entity_poly.pdbx_seq_one_letter_code
_entity_poly.pdbx_strand_id
1 'polypeptide(L)'
;MDIILTSEKGATFKKNIVAEWQQHPVIVDDPMYEAYRPTPFQYEIESKAASQAITIAFDYANRLTETEAKYAVICLHQAGKWTKMATTVDATQKQLICRINVSGTIAIFMNEYWYSDKTQETTGDEFPLWTFIRQSKESNAQRFMNYLAMQIEVAEDDIDDIKSQKFIPLLNTRMIDWVFIYELPIINAEDTAVFRSAGIVIPLLPDLKSFFFNKLGEGAIVDYTKRRMYSQFKYNPLEIVINGSSITATPIPHQIWNPFDEFGLLTGVERLHQEKNVDYKERILDAFRYPANSSDLGLTHALGRELNLIKRITWNNDLKNLVIKGKGIDERTLRLDGRPLQLNTYTVDADGTIIIQAVNQGNKHVVSFIQGIKKHELHDQEDEELHLLMYQQDGQATATLENWVAYINQVAPIMWGKFNWDEGFWDTIDASLTGLGYLPNMWDSDIEVWKNYMFEPKSPVFS
;
A
#
# COMPACT_ATOMS: atom_id res chain seq x y z
N MET A 1 4.02 -14.30 -0.93
CA MET A 1 4.64 -15.46 -1.60
C MET A 1 6.08 -15.05 -1.84
N ASP A 2 7.04 -15.75 -1.25
CA ASP A 2 8.43 -15.31 -1.27
C ASP A 2 9.18 -15.70 -2.56
N ILE A 3 8.67 -16.69 -3.32
CA ILE A 3 9.27 -17.17 -4.57
C ILE A 3 8.22 -17.36 -5.66
N ILE A 4 8.57 -16.98 -6.88
CA ILE A 4 7.87 -17.28 -8.13
C ILE A 4 8.75 -18.25 -8.93
N LEU A 5 8.19 -19.39 -9.32
CA LEU A 5 8.83 -20.35 -10.20
C LEU A 5 8.18 -20.35 -11.57
N THR A 6 9.00 -20.26 -12.62
CA THR A 6 8.57 -20.44 -14.01
C THR A 6 9.29 -21.65 -14.60
N SER A 7 8.52 -22.65 -15.03
CA SER A 7 8.99 -23.92 -15.57
C SER A 7 8.04 -24.45 -16.62
N GLU A 8 8.57 -25.07 -17.69
CA GLU A 8 7.78 -25.65 -18.77
C GLU A 8 7.02 -26.92 -18.36
N LYS A 9 7.60 -27.75 -17.49
CA LYS A 9 7.04 -29.06 -17.10
C LYS A 9 6.47 -29.07 -15.67
N GLY A 10 6.34 -27.89 -15.06
CA GLY A 10 5.93 -27.69 -13.68
C GLY A 10 7.07 -27.98 -12.70
N ALA A 11 7.22 -27.10 -11.72
CA ALA A 11 8.15 -27.24 -10.60
C ALA A 11 7.44 -26.83 -9.32
N THR A 12 7.79 -27.46 -8.21
CA THR A 12 7.29 -27.12 -6.88
C THR A 12 8.45 -26.75 -5.97
N PHE A 13 8.19 -25.90 -4.98
CA PHE A 13 9.18 -25.59 -3.95
C PHE A 13 8.59 -25.77 -2.56
N LYS A 14 9.48 -26.04 -1.61
CA LYS A 14 9.17 -26.08 -0.19
C LYS A 14 10.26 -25.33 0.58
N LYS A 15 9.86 -24.42 1.47
CA LYS A 15 10.80 -23.81 2.42
C LYS A 15 11.30 -24.90 3.36
N ASN A 16 12.62 -25.15 3.37
CA ASN A 16 13.24 -26.20 4.16
C ASN A 16 14.61 -25.71 4.64
N ILE A 17 14.67 -25.29 5.90
CA ILE A 17 15.89 -24.76 6.50
C ILE A 17 16.64 -25.94 7.14
N VAL A 18 17.82 -26.24 6.62
CA VAL A 18 18.68 -27.29 7.14
C VAL A 18 19.88 -26.62 7.79
N ALA A 19 19.85 -26.49 9.12
CA ALA A 19 20.85 -25.74 9.90
C ALA A 19 22.29 -26.23 9.65
N GLU A 20 22.50 -27.53 9.44
CA GLU A 20 23.79 -28.11 9.12
C GLU A 20 24.37 -27.54 7.82
N TRP A 21 23.52 -27.32 6.81
CA TRP A 21 23.99 -26.85 5.50
C TRP A 21 24.36 -25.38 5.50
N GLN A 22 23.84 -24.59 6.43
CA GLN A 22 24.22 -23.17 6.58
C GLN A 22 25.70 -23.01 6.97
N GLN A 23 26.32 -24.04 7.54
CA GLN A 23 27.75 -24.02 7.89
C GLN A 23 28.68 -24.44 6.75
N HIS A 24 28.13 -24.95 5.64
CA HIS A 24 28.95 -25.36 4.50
C HIS A 24 29.55 -24.14 3.79
N PRO A 25 30.80 -24.25 3.30
CA PRO A 25 31.45 -23.14 2.62
C PRO A 25 30.79 -22.87 1.26
N VAL A 26 30.74 -21.58 0.91
CA VAL A 26 30.41 -21.12 -0.45
C VAL A 26 31.68 -21.12 -1.28
N ILE A 27 31.60 -21.67 -2.48
CA ILE A 27 32.69 -21.58 -3.46
C ILE A 27 32.71 -20.15 -3.99
N VAL A 28 33.80 -19.45 -3.70
CA VAL A 28 34.03 -18.04 -4.04
C VAL A 28 35.23 -17.91 -4.96
N ASP A 29 35.15 -16.94 -5.88
CA ASP A 29 36.23 -16.62 -6.81
C ASP A 29 37.23 -15.66 -6.14
N ASP A 30 36.72 -14.75 -5.29
CA ASP A 30 37.51 -13.75 -4.56
C ASP A 30 37.25 -13.83 -3.05
N PRO A 31 38.03 -14.62 -2.30
CA PRO A 31 37.83 -14.79 -0.86
C PRO A 31 38.04 -13.51 -0.04
N MET A 32 38.61 -12.43 -0.62
CA MET A 32 38.81 -11.17 0.08
C MET A 32 37.53 -10.34 0.16
N TYR A 33 36.69 -10.37 -0.88
CA TYR A 33 35.49 -9.55 -1.01
C TYR A 33 34.20 -10.36 -1.22
N GLU A 34 34.25 -11.66 -1.02
CA GLU A 34 33.09 -12.55 -1.10
C GLU A 34 32.86 -13.22 0.26
N ALA A 35 32.54 -12.39 1.27
CA ALA A 35 32.22 -12.84 2.62
C ALA A 35 30.73 -13.17 2.75
N TYR A 36 30.32 -14.28 2.11
CA TYR A 36 28.93 -14.70 2.08
C TYR A 36 28.45 -15.31 3.40
N ARG A 37 27.34 -14.79 3.94
CA ARG A 37 26.59 -15.38 5.05
C ARG A 37 25.23 -15.92 4.61
N PRO A 38 24.84 -17.12 5.08
CA PRO A 38 23.55 -17.69 4.76
C PRO A 38 22.42 -16.86 5.38
N THR A 39 21.35 -16.69 4.63
CA THR A 39 20.09 -16.16 5.14
C THR A 39 19.15 -17.31 5.55
N PRO A 40 18.06 -17.05 6.29
CA PRO A 40 17.01 -18.05 6.52
C PRO A 40 16.21 -18.42 5.26
N PHE A 41 16.55 -17.88 4.08
CA PHE A 41 15.91 -18.17 2.81
C PHE A 41 16.53 -19.42 2.18
N GLN A 42 16.05 -20.59 2.59
CA GLN A 42 16.45 -21.88 2.04
C GLN A 42 15.23 -22.64 1.52
N TYR A 43 15.32 -23.12 0.28
CA TYR A 43 14.21 -23.76 -0.42
C TYR A 43 14.68 -25.00 -1.15
N GLU A 44 13.88 -26.05 -1.04
CA GLU A 44 14.04 -27.28 -1.79
C GLU A 44 13.17 -27.20 -3.05
N ILE A 45 13.77 -27.38 -4.21
CA ILE A 45 13.09 -27.33 -5.51
C ILE A 45 13.00 -28.74 -6.07
N GLU A 46 11.78 -29.16 -6.35
CA GLU A 46 11.47 -30.45 -6.96
C GLU A 46 10.89 -30.24 -8.37
N SER A 47 11.43 -30.99 -9.32
CA SER A 47 11.01 -31.02 -10.71
C SER A 47 10.59 -32.42 -11.12
N LYS A 48 9.53 -32.54 -11.92
CA LYS A 48 9.12 -33.83 -12.52
C LYS A 48 10.09 -34.31 -13.60
N ALA A 49 10.88 -33.41 -14.18
CA ALA A 49 11.89 -33.73 -15.19
C ALA A 49 13.30 -33.60 -14.61
N ALA A 50 14.15 -34.60 -14.87
CA ALA A 50 15.53 -34.64 -14.37
C ALA A 50 16.41 -33.48 -14.87
N SER A 51 16.08 -32.91 -16.04
CA SER A 51 16.73 -31.73 -16.60
C SER A 51 15.69 -30.84 -17.27
N GLN A 52 15.46 -29.65 -16.71
CA GLN A 52 14.69 -28.59 -17.33
C GLN A 52 15.16 -27.23 -16.81
N ALA A 53 15.05 -26.20 -17.65
CA ALA A 53 15.33 -24.83 -17.21
C ALA A 53 14.20 -24.35 -16.28
N ILE A 54 14.57 -23.94 -15.08
CA ILE A 54 13.68 -23.36 -14.07
C ILE A 54 14.19 -21.96 -13.79
N THR A 55 13.33 -20.95 -14.01
CA THR A 55 13.61 -19.58 -13.57
C THR A 55 13.02 -19.39 -12.19
N ILE A 56 13.85 -18.98 -11.25
CA ILE A 56 13.48 -18.65 -9.88
C ILE A 56 13.53 -17.14 -9.76
N ALA A 57 12.44 -16.53 -9.26
CA ALA A 57 12.41 -15.13 -8.86
C ALA A 57 12.05 -15.05 -7.38
N PHE A 58 12.97 -14.57 -6.55
CA PHE A 58 12.77 -14.34 -5.13
C PHE A 58 12.37 -12.88 -4.89
N ASP A 59 11.27 -12.66 -4.19
CA ASP A 59 10.81 -11.32 -3.81
C ASP A 59 11.56 -10.86 -2.56
N TYR A 60 12.36 -9.80 -2.70
CA TYR A 60 13.14 -9.26 -1.58
C TYR A 60 12.49 -8.04 -0.92
N ALA A 61 11.31 -7.59 -1.37
CA ALA A 61 10.63 -6.45 -0.77
C ALA A 61 10.33 -6.69 0.72
N ASN A 62 10.73 -5.74 1.58
CA ASN A 62 10.69 -5.85 3.06
C ASN A 62 11.46 -7.06 3.64
N ARG A 63 12.33 -7.70 2.86
CA ARG A 63 13.17 -8.82 3.30
C ARG A 63 14.64 -8.41 3.40
N LEU A 64 15.11 -7.70 2.39
CA LEU A 64 16.48 -7.19 2.25
C LEU A 64 16.43 -5.70 1.96
N THR A 65 17.47 -4.97 2.36
CA THR A 65 17.69 -3.60 1.85
C THR A 65 18.13 -3.63 0.39
N GLU A 66 18.10 -2.48 -0.31
CA GLU A 66 18.57 -2.41 -1.70
C GLU A 66 20.04 -2.82 -1.84
N THR A 67 20.90 -2.34 -0.95
CA THR A 67 22.32 -2.71 -0.94
C THR A 67 22.51 -4.20 -0.62
N GLU A 68 21.76 -4.75 0.35
CA GLU A 68 21.81 -6.18 0.64
C GLU A 68 21.38 -7.02 -0.57
N ALA A 69 20.35 -6.59 -1.30
CA ALA A 69 19.88 -7.27 -2.51
C ALA A 69 20.88 -7.14 -3.68
N LYS A 70 21.50 -5.97 -3.85
CA LYS A 70 22.53 -5.70 -4.87
C LYS A 70 23.72 -6.68 -4.77
N TYR A 71 24.11 -7.03 -3.55
CA TYR A 71 25.23 -7.92 -3.27
C TYR A 71 24.81 -9.32 -2.78
N ALA A 72 23.52 -9.65 -2.84
CA ALA A 72 23.04 -10.99 -2.56
C ALA A 72 23.25 -11.92 -3.75
N VAL A 73 23.47 -13.20 -3.45
CA VAL A 73 23.62 -14.26 -4.46
C VAL A 73 22.73 -15.43 -4.12
N ILE A 74 22.22 -16.08 -5.17
CA ILE A 74 21.53 -17.36 -5.02
C ILE A 74 22.57 -18.47 -5.20
N CYS A 75 22.64 -19.38 -4.25
CA CYS A 75 23.53 -20.53 -4.29
C CYS A 75 22.72 -21.83 -4.39
N LEU A 76 23.28 -22.82 -5.08
CA LEU A 76 22.75 -24.17 -5.16
C LEU A 76 23.62 -25.11 -4.32
N HIS A 77 23.00 -25.91 -3.46
CA HIS A 77 23.69 -26.93 -2.67
C HIS A 77 23.87 -28.21 -3.47
N GLN A 78 25.12 -28.65 -3.64
CA GLN A 78 25.47 -29.91 -4.27
C GLN A 78 26.66 -30.54 -3.55
N ALA A 79 26.57 -31.83 -3.23
CA ALA A 79 27.67 -32.62 -2.66
C ALA A 79 28.37 -31.97 -1.44
N GLY A 80 27.60 -31.34 -0.55
CA GLY A 80 28.13 -30.72 0.68
C GLY A 80 28.77 -29.35 0.49
N LYS A 81 28.61 -28.70 -0.66
CA LYS A 81 29.10 -27.34 -0.94
C LYS A 81 28.03 -26.46 -1.56
N TRP A 82 28.15 -25.15 -1.37
CA TRP A 82 27.31 -24.16 -2.03
C TRP A 82 28.03 -23.60 -3.27
N THR A 83 27.39 -23.72 -4.42
CA THR A 83 27.89 -23.16 -5.68
C THR A 83 27.08 -21.90 -6.03
N LYS A 84 27.77 -20.78 -6.26
CA LYS A 84 27.18 -19.51 -6.68
C LYS A 84 26.51 -19.65 -8.05
N MET A 85 25.27 -19.18 -8.16
CA MET A 85 24.53 -19.12 -9.41
C MET A 85 24.58 -17.69 -9.97
N ALA A 86 24.51 -17.56 -11.30
CA ALA A 86 24.31 -16.28 -11.95
C ALA A 86 22.98 -15.67 -11.47
N THR A 87 23.06 -14.59 -10.70
CA THR A 87 21.94 -13.92 -10.05
C THR A 87 21.83 -12.52 -10.63
N THR A 88 20.62 -12.12 -11.04
CA THR A 88 20.32 -10.78 -11.57
C THR A 88 19.29 -10.11 -10.68
N VAL A 89 19.50 -8.83 -10.35
CA VAL A 89 18.58 -8.04 -9.53
C VAL A 89 17.65 -7.25 -10.43
N ASP A 90 16.34 -7.47 -10.31
CA ASP A 90 15.31 -6.60 -10.88
C ASP A 90 14.87 -5.60 -9.81
N ALA A 91 15.44 -4.40 -9.85
CA ALA A 91 15.13 -3.31 -8.92
C ALA A 91 13.69 -2.78 -9.06
N THR A 92 13.04 -2.97 -10.22
CA THR A 92 11.67 -2.49 -10.46
C THR A 92 10.65 -3.40 -9.79
N GLN A 93 10.81 -4.72 -9.94
CA GLN A 93 9.95 -5.70 -9.29
C GLN A 93 10.43 -6.11 -7.90
N LYS A 94 11.59 -5.60 -7.46
CA LYS A 94 12.28 -5.96 -6.22
C LYS A 94 12.49 -7.48 -6.13
N GLN A 95 13.08 -8.05 -7.17
CA GLN A 95 13.30 -9.51 -7.29
C GLN A 95 14.76 -9.88 -7.54
N LEU A 96 15.20 -10.98 -6.92
CA LEU A 96 16.43 -11.68 -7.27
C LEU A 96 16.09 -12.84 -8.20
N ILE A 97 16.65 -12.84 -9.40
CA ILE A 97 16.32 -13.82 -10.44
C ILE A 97 17.54 -14.69 -10.73
N CYS A 98 17.35 -16.01 -10.78
CA CYS A 98 18.36 -16.95 -11.29
C CYS A 98 17.73 -18.04 -12.14
N ARG A 99 18.57 -18.74 -12.91
CA ARG A 99 18.18 -19.88 -13.73
C ARG A 99 18.96 -21.11 -13.32
N ILE A 100 18.25 -22.21 -13.08
CA ILE A 100 18.83 -23.52 -12.76
C ILE A 100 18.33 -24.55 -13.78
N ASN A 101 19.14 -25.58 -14.04
CA ASN A 101 18.77 -26.68 -14.95
C ASN A 101 18.52 -28.00 -14.21
N VAL A 102 18.76 -28.03 -12.90
CA VAL A 102 18.71 -29.22 -12.05
C VAL A 102 17.92 -28.91 -10.79
N SER A 103 17.19 -29.90 -10.29
CA SER A 103 16.56 -29.82 -8.97
C SER A 103 17.59 -29.88 -7.86
N GLY A 104 17.27 -29.30 -6.72
CA GLY A 104 18.17 -29.23 -5.58
C GLY A 104 17.72 -28.21 -4.56
N THR A 105 18.55 -28.02 -3.54
CA THR A 105 18.31 -27.01 -2.51
C THR A 105 19.01 -25.72 -2.89
N ILE A 106 18.27 -24.63 -2.91
CA ILE A 106 18.80 -23.29 -3.09
C ILE A 106 18.77 -22.52 -1.77
N ALA A 107 19.70 -21.59 -1.61
CA ALA A 107 19.66 -20.60 -0.55
C ALA A 107 20.16 -19.25 -1.02
N ILE A 108 19.72 -18.20 -0.33
CA ILE A 108 20.21 -16.84 -0.58
C ILE A 108 21.32 -16.54 0.42
N PHE A 109 22.43 -16.04 -0.10
CA PHE A 109 23.57 -15.60 0.70
C PHE A 109 23.74 -14.09 0.52
N MET A 110 24.03 -13.40 1.63
CA MET A 110 24.36 -11.99 1.61
C MET A 110 25.86 -11.83 1.70
N ASN A 111 26.43 -10.99 0.85
CA ASN A 111 27.82 -10.60 1.01
C ASN A 111 27.93 -9.53 2.10
N GLU A 112 28.57 -9.83 3.21
CA GLU A 112 28.79 -8.84 4.27
C GLU A 112 29.95 -7.89 3.98
N TYR A 113 30.80 -8.23 3.01
CA TYR A 113 32.00 -7.46 2.71
C TYR A 113 32.33 -7.51 1.23
N TRP A 114 31.76 -6.59 0.45
CA TRP A 114 32.02 -6.43 -0.98
C TRP A 114 33.03 -5.31 -1.24
N TYR A 115 33.67 -5.33 -2.42
CA TYR A 115 34.44 -4.18 -2.88
C TYR A 115 33.48 -3.13 -3.45
N SER A 116 33.33 -1.99 -2.77
CA SER A 116 32.50 -0.88 -3.25
C SER A 116 33.18 -0.18 -4.42
N ASP A 117 32.42 0.17 -5.45
CA ASP A 117 32.93 0.97 -6.57
C ASP A 117 33.41 2.34 -6.08
N LYS A 118 32.82 2.85 -4.99
CA LYS A 118 33.23 4.09 -4.32
C LYS A 118 34.63 4.01 -3.73
N THR A 119 35.14 2.83 -3.41
CA THR A 119 36.49 2.67 -2.87
C THR A 119 37.54 3.14 -3.88
N GLN A 120 37.38 2.76 -5.15
CA GLN A 120 38.31 3.20 -6.20
C GLN A 120 38.17 4.69 -6.45
N GLU A 121 36.93 5.19 -6.54
CA GLU A 121 36.63 6.60 -6.80
C GLU A 121 37.19 7.53 -5.71
N THR A 122 36.91 7.22 -4.44
CA THR A 122 37.21 8.11 -3.30
C THR A 122 38.63 7.94 -2.75
N THR A 123 39.24 6.78 -2.95
CA THR A 123 40.55 6.45 -2.36
C THR A 123 41.57 6.07 -3.40
N GLY A 124 41.23 5.20 -4.34
CA GLY A 124 42.19 4.77 -5.36
C GLY A 124 42.66 5.94 -6.22
N ASP A 125 41.72 6.71 -6.76
CA ASP A 125 41.99 7.69 -7.81
C ASP A 125 42.58 9.02 -7.32
N GLU A 126 42.40 9.34 -6.04
CA GLU A 126 43.00 10.50 -5.36
C GLU A 126 44.52 10.35 -5.17
N PHE A 127 45.03 9.10 -5.14
CA PHE A 127 46.46 8.85 -4.96
C PHE A 127 47.21 8.86 -6.31
N PRO A 128 48.53 9.16 -6.33
CA PRO A 128 49.31 9.09 -7.56
C PRO A 128 49.31 7.68 -8.18
N LEU A 129 49.34 7.62 -9.52
CA LEU A 129 49.30 6.38 -10.33
C LEU A 129 50.37 5.35 -9.97
N TRP A 130 51.51 5.77 -9.42
CA TRP A 130 52.60 4.88 -9.04
C TRP A 130 52.41 4.23 -7.67
N THR A 131 51.41 4.64 -6.89
CA THR A 131 51.18 4.10 -5.54
C THR A 131 50.48 2.74 -5.59
N PHE A 132 50.91 1.83 -4.72
CA PHE A 132 50.26 0.52 -4.57
C PHE A 132 48.78 0.65 -4.15
N ILE A 133 48.46 1.71 -3.39
CA ILE A 133 47.08 2.04 -3.01
C ILE A 133 46.21 2.30 -4.23
N ARG A 134 46.68 2.95 -5.29
CA ARG A 134 45.86 3.16 -6.50
C ARG A 134 45.76 1.92 -7.38
N GLN A 135 46.83 1.13 -7.42
CA GLN A 135 47.00 0.03 -8.38
C GLN A 135 46.34 -1.28 -7.94
N SER A 136 46.17 -1.51 -6.63
CA SER A 136 45.70 -2.80 -6.11
C SER A 136 44.63 -2.67 -5.03
N LYS A 137 43.55 -3.43 -5.23
CA LYS A 137 42.47 -3.64 -4.25
C LYS A 137 42.98 -4.24 -2.94
N GLU A 138 44.01 -5.09 -3.04
CA GLU A 138 44.58 -5.81 -1.91
C GLU A 138 45.36 -4.92 -0.93
N SER A 139 45.64 -3.66 -1.30
CA SER A 139 46.34 -2.72 -0.42
C SER A 139 45.60 -2.54 0.91
N ASN A 140 46.33 -2.63 2.03
CA ASN A 140 45.74 -2.45 3.36
C ASN A 140 44.98 -1.12 3.51
N ALA A 141 45.47 -0.06 2.86
CA ALA A 141 44.80 1.24 2.87
C ALA A 141 43.48 1.20 2.08
N GLN A 142 43.46 0.57 0.89
CA GLN A 142 42.21 0.40 0.14
C GLN A 142 41.23 -0.50 0.90
N ARG A 143 41.69 -1.57 1.54
CA ARG A 143 40.84 -2.44 2.37
C ARG A 143 40.22 -1.68 3.54
N PHE A 144 41.02 -0.86 4.24
CA PHE A 144 40.49 -0.01 5.31
C PHE A 144 39.44 0.98 4.79
N MET A 145 39.74 1.67 3.68
CA MET A 145 38.83 2.65 3.10
C MET A 145 37.60 2.00 2.46
N ASN A 146 37.70 0.75 2.01
CA ASN A 146 36.56 0.01 1.47
C ASN A 146 35.43 -0.13 2.47
N TYR A 147 35.76 -0.36 3.74
CA TYR A 147 34.74 -0.38 4.80
C TYR A 147 33.97 0.94 4.87
N LEU A 148 34.66 2.08 4.82
CA LEU A 148 34.02 3.41 4.83
C LEU A 148 33.21 3.64 3.56
N ALA A 149 33.76 3.28 2.40
CA ALA A 149 33.09 3.39 1.11
C ALA A 149 31.79 2.57 1.06
N MET A 150 31.79 1.35 1.62
CA MET A 150 30.57 0.53 1.76
C MET A 150 29.51 1.23 2.61
N GLN A 151 29.89 1.87 3.73
CA GLN A 151 28.93 2.59 4.58
C GLN A 151 28.36 3.83 3.86
N ILE A 152 29.19 4.54 3.10
CA ILE A 152 28.76 5.67 2.27
C ILE A 152 27.79 5.18 1.19
N GLU A 153 28.12 4.10 0.51
CA GLU A 153 27.27 3.49 -0.51
C GLU A 153 25.89 3.10 0.05
N VAL A 154 25.84 2.45 1.22
CA VAL A 154 24.58 2.13 1.91
C VAL A 154 23.76 3.40 2.18
N ALA A 155 24.41 4.47 2.66
CA ALA A 155 23.72 5.73 2.93
C ALA A 155 23.24 6.43 1.65
N GLU A 156 23.99 6.37 0.56
CA GLU A 156 23.58 6.91 -0.75
C GLU A 156 22.39 6.13 -1.30
N ASP A 157 22.42 4.79 -1.24
CA ASP A 157 21.31 3.92 -1.64
C ASP A 157 20.03 4.24 -0.84
N ASP A 158 20.14 4.40 0.49
CA ASP A 158 19.01 4.77 1.35
C ASP A 158 18.44 6.17 0.98
N ILE A 159 19.32 7.14 0.67
CA ILE A 159 18.91 8.48 0.24
C ILE A 159 18.19 8.41 -1.13
N ASP A 160 18.70 7.62 -2.06
CA ASP A 160 18.13 7.48 -3.39
C ASP A 160 16.79 6.73 -3.35
N ASP A 161 16.63 5.74 -2.46
CA ASP A 161 15.34 5.11 -2.19
C ASP A 161 14.34 6.15 -1.67
N ILE A 162 14.71 6.96 -0.67
CA ILE A 162 13.86 8.05 -0.15
C ILE A 162 13.51 9.06 -1.26
N LYS A 163 14.44 9.42 -2.15
CA LYS A 163 14.16 10.31 -3.29
C LYS A 163 13.17 9.67 -4.27
N SER A 164 13.33 8.37 -4.55
CA SER A 164 12.43 7.65 -5.47
C SER A 164 11.00 7.62 -4.94
N GLN A 165 10.84 7.56 -3.61
CA GLN A 165 9.54 7.56 -2.94
C GLN A 165 8.79 8.90 -3.02
N LYS A 166 9.41 9.97 -3.55
CA LYS A 166 8.73 11.25 -3.80
C LYS A 166 7.80 11.25 -5.00
N PHE A 167 7.76 10.17 -5.79
CA PHE A 167 6.94 10.10 -7.00
C PHE A 167 5.98 8.91 -6.94
N ILE A 168 4.67 9.17 -6.99
CA ILE A 168 3.61 8.14 -6.92
C ILE A 168 3.87 6.93 -7.84
N PRO A 169 4.30 7.10 -9.12
CA PRO A 169 4.53 5.96 -10.00
C PRO A 169 5.65 5.04 -9.51
N LEU A 170 6.72 5.61 -8.92
CA LEU A 170 7.92 4.91 -8.48
C LEU A 170 7.80 4.34 -7.06
N LEU A 171 6.75 4.71 -6.32
CA LEU A 171 6.51 4.19 -4.98
C LEU A 171 6.40 2.66 -4.95
N ASN A 172 7.12 2.08 -3.99
CA ASN A 172 7.06 0.66 -3.70
C ASN A 172 5.72 0.30 -3.03
N THR A 173 4.83 -0.34 -3.78
CA THR A 173 3.52 -0.78 -3.28
C THR A 173 3.59 -1.95 -2.30
N ARG A 174 4.76 -2.60 -2.15
CA ARG A 174 4.95 -3.69 -1.20
C ARG A 174 5.37 -3.22 0.18
N MET A 175 5.63 -1.93 0.41
CA MET A 175 5.92 -1.40 1.74
C MET A 175 4.84 -1.83 2.75
N ILE A 176 5.23 -1.96 4.03
CA ILE A 176 4.28 -2.33 5.10
C ILE A 176 3.23 -1.20 5.24
N ASP A 177 1.96 -1.60 5.20
CA ASP A 177 0.79 -0.73 5.30
C ASP A 177 0.04 -0.92 6.63
N TRP A 178 -0.11 -2.17 7.05
CA TRP A 178 -0.81 -2.52 8.28
C TRP A 178 0.02 -3.47 9.14
N VAL A 179 -0.08 -3.27 10.44
CA VAL A 179 0.43 -4.18 11.47
C VAL A 179 -0.67 -4.48 12.47
N PHE A 180 -0.51 -5.56 13.23
CA PHE A 180 -1.40 -5.94 14.30
C PHE A 180 -0.78 -5.54 15.64
N ILE A 181 -1.55 -4.79 16.41
CA ILE A 181 -1.23 -4.45 17.80
C ILE A 181 -1.92 -5.46 18.71
N TYR A 182 -1.18 -5.93 19.70
CA TYR A 182 -1.71 -6.68 20.83
C TYR A 182 -1.42 -5.88 22.09
N GLU A 183 -2.47 -5.62 22.87
CA GLU A 183 -2.32 -4.98 24.17
C GLU A 183 -1.75 -5.97 25.17
N LEU A 184 -0.68 -5.56 25.85
CA LEU A 184 0.00 -6.38 26.83
C LEU A 184 -0.45 -5.99 28.23
N PRO A 185 -0.54 -6.96 29.16
CA PRO A 185 -0.63 -6.66 30.57
C PRO A 185 0.63 -5.91 31.06
N ILE A 186 0.66 -5.53 32.33
CA ILE A 186 1.87 -4.93 32.92
C ILE A 186 2.98 -5.99 32.91
N ILE A 187 4.03 -5.72 32.13
CA ILE A 187 5.22 -6.56 32.00
C ILE A 187 6.43 -5.66 32.24
N ASN A 188 7.31 -6.05 33.15
CA ASN A 188 8.59 -5.39 33.36
C ASN A 188 9.65 -6.00 32.42
N ALA A 189 10.71 -5.26 32.12
CA ALA A 189 11.80 -5.75 31.26
C ALA A 189 12.52 -6.99 31.83
N GLU A 190 12.40 -7.25 33.13
CA GLU A 190 12.97 -8.41 33.83
C GLU A 190 12.08 -9.66 33.77
N ASP A 191 10.80 -9.52 33.37
CA ASP A 191 9.86 -10.64 33.30
C ASP A 191 10.16 -11.53 32.09
N THR A 192 10.13 -12.85 32.28
CA THR A 192 10.25 -13.80 31.17
C THR A 192 8.90 -13.93 30.47
N ALA A 193 8.69 -13.11 29.44
CA ALA A 193 7.51 -13.17 28.57
C ALA A 193 7.77 -14.07 27.35
N VAL A 194 6.92 -15.08 27.15
CA VAL A 194 6.94 -15.95 25.96
C VAL A 194 5.63 -15.80 25.20
N PHE A 195 5.75 -15.45 23.92
CA PHE A 195 4.61 -15.23 23.03
C PHE A 195 4.39 -16.49 22.18
N ARG A 196 3.16 -17.01 22.18
CA ARG A 196 2.79 -18.21 21.45
C ARG A 196 1.53 -18.01 20.62
N SER A 197 1.47 -18.64 19.47
CA SER A 197 0.25 -18.75 18.66
C SER A 197 0.18 -20.16 18.11
N ALA A 198 -0.94 -20.85 18.35
CA ALA A 198 -1.14 -22.25 17.94
C ALA A 198 0.01 -23.19 18.36
N GLY A 199 0.59 -22.98 19.56
CA GLY A 199 1.70 -23.77 20.10
C GLY A 199 3.10 -23.39 19.56
N ILE A 200 3.20 -22.48 18.60
CA ILE A 200 4.47 -22.02 18.04
C ILE A 200 4.94 -20.77 18.80
N VAL A 201 6.20 -20.74 19.23
CA VAL A 201 6.82 -19.57 19.87
C VAL A 201 7.14 -18.53 18.81
N ILE A 202 6.65 -17.31 19.01
CA ILE A 202 6.87 -16.19 18.09
C ILE A 202 8.23 -15.56 18.44
N PRO A 203 9.17 -15.45 17.48
CA PRO A 203 10.46 -14.82 17.74
C PRO A 203 10.29 -13.31 17.97
N LEU A 204 10.95 -12.80 19.01
CA LEU A 204 11.02 -11.37 19.26
C LEU A 204 12.18 -10.75 18.47
N LEU A 205 11.87 -9.69 17.73
CA LEU A 205 12.84 -8.95 16.94
C LEU A 205 13.47 -7.86 17.82
N PRO A 206 14.81 -7.72 17.80
CA PRO A 206 15.51 -6.84 18.73
C PRO A 206 15.39 -5.35 18.40
N ASP A 207 15.15 -5.03 17.13
CA ASP A 207 15.18 -3.65 16.64
C ASP A 207 14.16 -3.40 15.52
N LEU A 208 13.89 -2.12 15.26
CA LEU A 208 12.93 -1.69 14.24
C LEU A 208 13.38 -2.02 12.82
N LYS A 209 14.69 -1.99 12.51
CA LYS A 209 15.20 -2.32 11.19
C LYS A 209 14.92 -3.80 10.87
N SER A 210 15.17 -4.69 11.83
CA SER A 210 14.82 -6.11 11.76
C SER A 210 13.30 -6.33 11.67
N PHE A 211 12.50 -5.45 12.28
CA PHE A 211 11.04 -5.47 12.15
C PHE A 211 10.58 -5.11 10.74
N PHE A 212 11.12 -4.06 10.11
CA PHE A 212 10.71 -3.67 8.75
C PHE A 212 11.34 -4.55 7.66
N PHE A 213 12.61 -4.92 7.80
CA PHE A 213 13.36 -5.81 6.90
C PHE A 213 13.45 -7.22 7.50
N ASN A 214 12.30 -7.86 7.66
CA ASN A 214 12.20 -9.14 8.36
C ASN A 214 12.57 -10.32 7.43
N LYS A 215 13.79 -10.83 7.62
CA LYS A 215 14.34 -11.98 6.88
C LYS A 215 13.61 -13.29 7.18
N LEU A 216 13.07 -13.47 8.39
CA LEU A 216 12.37 -14.70 8.77
C LEU A 216 10.94 -14.73 8.21
N GLY A 217 10.34 -13.55 8.07
CA GLY A 217 8.94 -13.37 7.75
C GLY A 217 8.00 -13.87 8.81
N GLU A 218 8.46 -13.87 10.06
CA GLU A 218 7.70 -14.14 11.26
C GLU A 218 8.31 -13.32 12.40
N GLY A 219 7.53 -13.07 13.44
CA GLY A 219 8.02 -12.39 14.63
C GLY A 219 7.26 -11.11 14.98
N ALA A 220 7.72 -10.48 16.05
CA ALA A 220 7.10 -9.30 16.61
C ALA A 220 8.11 -8.44 17.35
N ILE A 221 7.78 -7.17 17.53
CA ILE A 221 8.52 -6.25 18.39
C ILE A 221 7.63 -5.85 19.57
N VAL A 222 8.21 -5.72 20.76
CA VAL A 222 7.50 -5.36 21.98
C VAL A 222 7.95 -3.97 22.43
N ASP A 223 7.01 -3.05 22.56
CA ASP A 223 7.18 -1.78 23.24
C ASP A 223 6.72 -1.94 24.70
N TYR A 224 7.70 -2.14 25.58
CA TYR A 224 7.46 -2.26 27.01
C TYR A 224 6.90 -0.98 27.64
N THR A 225 7.22 0.20 27.08
CA THR A 225 6.75 1.49 27.60
C THR A 225 5.26 1.67 27.36
N LYS A 226 4.81 1.35 26.13
CA LYS A 226 3.40 1.45 25.75
C LYS A 226 2.60 0.20 26.07
N ARG A 227 3.25 -0.88 26.51
CA ARG A 227 2.66 -2.21 26.76
C ARG A 227 1.96 -2.74 25.51
N ARG A 228 2.66 -2.70 24.38
CA ARG A 228 2.12 -3.13 23.08
C ARG A 228 3.10 -4.05 22.38
N MET A 229 2.58 -5.10 21.78
CA MET A 229 3.30 -5.94 20.84
C MET A 229 2.82 -5.62 19.44
N TYR A 230 3.75 -5.45 18.51
CA TYR A 230 3.48 -5.20 17.10
C TYR A 230 3.92 -6.41 16.28
N SER A 231 3.06 -6.90 15.40
CA SER A 231 3.41 -7.94 14.43
C SER A 231 2.86 -7.63 13.05
N GLN A 232 3.59 -8.04 12.02
CA GLN A 232 3.10 -8.02 10.65
C GLN A 232 2.04 -9.10 10.39
N PHE A 233 2.01 -10.16 11.19
CA PHE A 233 1.11 -11.30 11.01
C PHE A 233 -0.02 -11.26 12.02
N LYS A 234 -1.19 -11.68 11.56
CA LYS A 234 -2.37 -11.85 12.42
C LYS A 234 -2.26 -13.18 13.17
N TYR A 235 -1.87 -13.11 14.43
CA TYR A 235 -1.92 -14.20 15.39
C TYR A 235 -3.27 -14.13 16.12
N ASN A 236 -4.10 -15.15 15.99
CA ASN A 236 -5.41 -15.18 16.64
C ASN A 236 -5.82 -16.62 16.99
N PRO A 237 -5.88 -17.00 18.28
CA PRO A 237 -5.52 -16.21 19.47
C PRO A 237 -4.01 -16.10 19.68
N LEU A 238 -3.55 -14.98 20.24
CA LEU A 238 -2.18 -14.84 20.76
C LEU A 238 -2.17 -15.19 22.25
N GLU A 239 -1.39 -16.19 22.65
CA GLU A 239 -1.14 -16.56 24.04
C GLU A 239 0.15 -15.90 24.54
N ILE A 240 0.04 -15.16 25.63
CA ILE A 240 1.14 -14.47 26.30
C ILE A 240 1.37 -15.18 27.62
N VAL A 241 2.52 -15.85 27.77
CA VAL A 241 2.89 -16.54 29.00
C VAL A 241 3.90 -15.68 29.76
N ILE A 242 3.50 -15.15 30.91
CA ILE A 242 4.34 -14.31 31.79
C ILE A 242 4.42 -15.01 33.14
N ASN A 243 5.63 -15.36 33.58
CA ASN A 243 5.89 -15.96 34.88
C ASN A 243 4.96 -17.18 35.20
N GLY A 244 4.62 -17.96 34.16
CA GLY A 244 3.75 -19.15 34.26
C GLY A 244 2.23 -18.90 34.12
N SER A 245 1.78 -17.64 34.05
CA SER A 245 0.38 -17.29 33.79
C SER A 245 0.15 -17.00 32.31
N SER A 246 -0.93 -17.55 31.73
CA SER A 246 -1.29 -17.36 30.32
C SER A 246 -2.43 -16.36 30.16
N ILE A 247 -2.25 -15.36 29.30
CA ILE A 247 -3.27 -14.39 28.91
C ILE A 247 -3.45 -14.44 27.40
N THR A 248 -4.69 -14.38 26.93
CA THR A 248 -5.00 -14.31 25.50
C THR A 248 -5.23 -12.86 25.07
N ALA A 249 -4.58 -12.43 24.00
CA ALA A 249 -4.78 -11.12 23.39
C ALA A 249 -5.38 -11.23 21.99
N THR A 250 -6.25 -10.28 21.63
CA THR A 250 -6.86 -10.19 20.30
C THR A 250 -6.11 -9.17 19.43
N PRO A 251 -5.89 -9.46 18.13
CA PRO A 251 -5.21 -8.54 17.23
C PRO A 251 -6.08 -7.32 16.90
N ILE A 252 -5.51 -6.13 17.05
CA ILE A 252 -6.10 -4.86 16.61
C ILE A 252 -5.31 -4.38 15.38
N PRO A 253 -5.93 -4.30 14.18
CA PRO A 253 -5.26 -3.77 13.00
C PRO A 253 -4.90 -2.28 13.21
N HIS A 254 -3.67 -1.93 12.88
CA HIS A 254 -3.11 -0.60 13.03
C HIS A 254 -2.38 -0.19 11.75
N GLN A 255 -2.73 0.97 11.22
CA GLN A 255 -2.12 1.52 10.02
C GLN A 255 -0.71 2.04 10.34
N ILE A 256 0.25 1.72 9.47
CA ILE A 256 1.55 2.38 9.44
C ILE A 256 1.51 3.49 8.41
N TRP A 257 1.82 4.71 8.86
CA TRP A 257 1.95 5.86 7.97
C TRP A 257 3.14 5.66 7.03
N ASN A 258 2.88 5.69 5.73
CA ASN A 258 3.87 5.56 4.68
C ASN A 258 3.72 6.68 3.62
N PRO A 259 4.61 6.78 2.62
CA PRO A 259 4.53 7.85 1.64
C PRO A 259 3.21 7.91 0.86
N PHE A 260 2.47 6.79 0.70
CA PHE A 260 1.15 6.84 0.08
C PHE A 260 0.17 7.67 0.92
N ASP A 261 0.29 7.64 2.25
CA ASP A 261 -0.56 8.42 3.13
C ASP A 261 -0.27 9.92 3.04
N GLU A 262 0.97 10.31 2.73
CA GLU A 262 1.33 11.70 2.43
C GLU A 262 0.65 12.19 1.15
N PHE A 263 0.63 11.37 0.10
CA PHE A 263 -0.09 11.69 -1.13
C PHE A 263 -1.61 11.66 -0.95
N GLY A 264 -2.12 10.74 -0.13
CA GLY A 264 -3.53 10.70 0.25
C GLY A 264 -3.94 11.99 0.97
N LEU A 265 -3.15 12.42 1.95
CA LEU A 265 -3.35 13.69 2.66
C LEU A 265 -3.33 14.89 1.70
N LEU A 266 -2.38 14.93 0.75
CA LEU A 266 -2.29 15.98 -0.26
C LEU A 266 -3.51 16.02 -1.18
N THR A 267 -4.07 14.85 -1.51
CA THR A 267 -5.21 14.70 -2.43
C THR A 267 -6.57 14.66 -1.73
N GLY A 268 -6.60 14.70 -0.40
CA GLY A 268 -7.80 14.59 0.41
C GLY A 268 -8.48 13.22 0.29
N VAL A 269 -7.70 12.15 0.08
CA VAL A 269 -8.19 10.77 0.03
C VAL A 269 -7.73 10.04 1.28
N GLU A 270 -8.67 9.52 2.05
CA GLU A 270 -8.36 8.73 3.25
C GLU A 270 -8.25 7.23 2.90
N ARG A 271 -7.31 6.56 3.59
CA ARG A 271 -7.12 5.12 3.45
C ARG A 271 -8.29 4.38 4.08
N LEU A 272 -8.86 3.43 3.35
CA LEU A 272 -9.93 2.57 3.87
C LEU A 272 -9.37 1.52 4.85
N HIS A 273 -10.24 1.00 5.71
CA HIS A 273 -9.83 0.01 6.70
C HIS A 273 -9.23 -1.24 6.03
N GLN A 274 -8.00 -1.61 6.41
CA GLN A 274 -7.23 -2.74 5.85
C GLN A 274 -6.99 -2.65 4.33
N GLU A 275 -7.04 -1.44 3.78
CA GLU A 275 -6.71 -1.22 2.38
C GLU A 275 -5.21 -1.31 2.13
N LYS A 276 -4.86 -2.07 1.08
CA LYS A 276 -3.47 -2.29 0.68
C LYS A 276 -2.90 -1.09 -0.07
N ASN A 277 -1.59 -0.92 0.01
CA ASN A 277 -0.88 0.12 -0.73
C ASN A 277 -1.12 0.10 -2.25
N VAL A 278 -1.29 -1.08 -2.86
CA VAL A 278 -1.61 -1.20 -4.30
C VAL A 278 -2.95 -0.56 -4.63
N ASP A 279 -3.98 -0.86 -3.83
CA ASP A 279 -5.34 -0.38 -4.05
C ASP A 279 -5.45 1.12 -3.72
N TYR A 280 -4.80 1.53 -2.63
CA TYR A 280 -4.75 2.92 -2.21
C TYR A 280 -4.02 3.81 -3.22
N LYS A 281 -2.90 3.35 -3.80
CA LYS A 281 -2.21 4.03 -4.91
C LYS A 281 -3.17 4.35 -6.06
N GLU A 282 -3.99 3.37 -6.45
CA GLU A 282 -4.95 3.56 -7.53
C GLU A 282 -6.04 4.56 -7.16
N ARG A 283 -6.55 4.56 -5.92
CA ARG A 283 -7.53 5.55 -5.46
C ARG A 283 -6.96 6.98 -5.40
N ILE A 284 -5.70 7.14 -5.01
CA ILE A 284 -5.01 8.43 -5.05
C ILE A 284 -4.91 8.92 -6.51
N LEU A 285 -4.55 8.04 -7.44
CA LEU A 285 -4.53 8.38 -8.87
C LEU A 285 -5.94 8.68 -9.40
N ASP A 286 -6.97 8.03 -8.85
CA ASP A 286 -8.35 8.29 -9.19
C ASP A 286 -8.84 9.66 -8.76
N ALA A 287 -8.20 10.32 -7.78
CA ALA A 287 -8.50 11.72 -7.48
C ALA A 287 -8.28 12.64 -8.69
N PHE A 288 -7.32 12.29 -9.57
CA PHE A 288 -7.06 13.02 -10.81
C PHE A 288 -7.85 12.48 -12.00
N ARG A 289 -8.10 11.16 -12.06
CA ARG A 289 -8.89 10.56 -13.15
C ARG A 289 -10.36 10.90 -13.01
N TYR A 290 -10.91 10.86 -11.80
CA TYR A 290 -12.31 11.12 -11.46
C TYR A 290 -12.39 12.35 -10.55
N PRO A 291 -12.24 13.57 -11.11
CA PRO A 291 -12.26 14.78 -10.30
C PRO A 291 -13.63 14.99 -9.67
N ALA A 292 -13.64 15.26 -8.38
CA ALA A 292 -14.83 15.63 -7.62
C ALA A 292 -15.19 17.09 -7.87
N ASN A 293 -16.49 17.38 -8.01
CA ASN A 293 -17.04 18.73 -8.06
C ASN A 293 -18.53 18.69 -7.65
N SER A 294 -19.20 19.83 -7.63
CA SER A 294 -20.62 19.95 -7.22
C SER A 294 -21.63 19.49 -8.28
N SER A 295 -21.19 19.08 -9.47
CA SER A 295 -22.09 18.49 -10.46
C SER A 295 -22.49 17.07 -10.08
N ASP A 296 -23.61 16.61 -10.60
CA ASP A 296 -24.09 15.24 -10.44
C ASP A 296 -23.01 14.18 -10.72
N LEU A 297 -22.23 14.37 -11.79
CA LEU A 297 -21.13 13.47 -12.16
C LEU A 297 -19.94 13.60 -11.20
N GLY A 298 -19.61 14.81 -10.76
CA GLY A 298 -18.55 15.03 -9.78
C GLY A 298 -18.85 14.44 -8.40
N LEU A 299 -20.12 14.43 -7.99
CA LEU A 299 -20.58 13.74 -6.79
C LEU A 299 -20.46 12.22 -6.96
N THR A 300 -20.87 11.67 -8.12
CA THR A 300 -20.65 10.24 -8.44
C THR A 300 -19.16 9.89 -8.35
N HIS A 301 -18.28 10.74 -8.89
CA HIS A 301 -16.83 10.54 -8.82
C HIS A 301 -16.32 10.52 -7.38
N ALA A 302 -16.70 11.49 -6.56
CA ALA A 302 -16.30 11.58 -5.16
C ALA A 302 -16.73 10.34 -4.38
N LEU A 303 -18.03 10.00 -4.44
CA LEU A 303 -18.58 8.83 -3.77
C LEU A 303 -17.94 7.52 -4.28
N GLY A 304 -17.74 7.41 -5.59
CA GLY A 304 -17.15 6.23 -6.20
C GLY A 304 -15.72 5.99 -5.75
N ARG A 305 -14.95 7.05 -5.53
CA ARG A 305 -13.58 7.00 -5.01
C ARG A 305 -13.55 6.70 -3.51
N GLU A 306 -14.34 7.41 -2.71
CA GLU A 306 -14.33 7.23 -1.25
C GLU A 306 -14.83 5.86 -0.81
N LEU A 307 -15.81 5.30 -1.53
CA LEU A 307 -16.37 3.98 -1.23
C LEU A 307 -15.70 2.83 -1.99
N ASN A 308 -14.60 3.09 -2.73
CA ASN A 308 -13.89 2.10 -3.54
C ASN A 308 -14.80 1.32 -4.52
N LEU A 309 -15.69 2.06 -5.19
CA LEU A 309 -16.65 1.53 -6.16
C LEU A 309 -16.15 1.58 -7.61
N ILE A 310 -14.97 2.15 -7.85
CA ILE A 310 -14.32 2.18 -9.17
C ILE A 310 -13.83 0.77 -9.50
N LYS A 311 -14.44 0.14 -10.50
CA LYS A 311 -14.05 -1.18 -11.02
C LYS A 311 -13.15 -1.02 -12.24
N ARG A 312 -12.25 -1.98 -12.42
CA ARG A 312 -11.29 -2.04 -13.52
C ARG A 312 -11.34 -3.40 -14.18
N ILE A 313 -11.40 -3.41 -15.51
CA ILE A 313 -11.37 -4.62 -16.33
C ILE A 313 -10.23 -4.49 -17.32
N THR A 314 -9.42 -5.54 -17.41
CA THR A 314 -8.35 -5.62 -18.40
C THR A 314 -8.90 -6.12 -19.72
N TRP A 315 -8.84 -5.29 -20.76
CA TRP A 315 -9.18 -5.65 -22.12
C TRP A 315 -7.93 -6.19 -22.82
N ASN A 316 -7.80 -7.51 -22.85
CA ASN A 316 -6.58 -8.18 -23.34
C ASN A 316 -6.35 -8.03 -24.86
N ASN A 317 -7.40 -7.79 -25.63
CA ASN A 317 -7.33 -7.69 -27.08
C ASN A 317 -8.44 -6.78 -27.61
N ASP A 318 -8.05 -5.60 -28.06
CA ASP A 318 -8.92 -4.56 -28.60
C ASP A 318 -9.35 -4.76 -30.06
N LEU A 319 -9.01 -5.91 -30.68
CA LEU A 319 -9.60 -6.34 -31.95
C LEU A 319 -11.04 -6.86 -31.79
N LYS A 320 -11.46 -7.13 -30.54
CA LYS A 320 -12.80 -7.64 -30.23
C LYS A 320 -13.49 -6.71 -29.27
N ASN A 321 -14.77 -6.44 -29.51
CA ASN A 321 -15.59 -5.64 -28.60
C ASN A 321 -15.52 -6.18 -27.17
N LEU A 322 -15.43 -5.27 -26.20
CA LEU A 322 -15.51 -5.61 -24.78
C LEU A 322 -16.97 -5.48 -24.33
N VAL A 323 -17.51 -6.54 -23.73
CA VAL A 323 -18.86 -6.55 -23.17
C VAL A 323 -18.77 -6.51 -21.65
N ILE A 324 -19.31 -5.46 -21.05
CA ILE A 324 -19.37 -5.27 -19.60
C ILE A 324 -20.81 -5.50 -19.17
N LYS A 325 -21.04 -6.62 -18.48
CA LYS A 325 -22.36 -6.99 -17.95
C LYS A 325 -22.47 -6.49 -16.51
N GLY A 326 -23.48 -5.66 -16.23
CA GLY A 326 -23.78 -5.25 -14.86
C GLY A 326 -24.82 -4.15 -14.81
N LYS A 327 -25.84 -4.31 -13.97
CA LYS A 327 -26.75 -3.23 -13.63
C LYS A 327 -26.04 -2.19 -12.77
N GLY A 328 -26.43 -0.91 -12.90
CA GLY A 328 -25.92 0.19 -12.07
C GLY A 328 -24.50 0.65 -12.41
N ILE A 329 -24.10 0.55 -13.68
CA ILE A 329 -22.87 1.19 -14.19
C ILE A 329 -23.26 2.56 -14.74
N ASP A 330 -22.60 3.63 -14.30
CA ASP A 330 -22.80 4.97 -14.86
C ASP A 330 -21.93 5.10 -16.12
N GLU A 331 -22.54 5.11 -17.32
CA GLU A 331 -21.81 5.15 -18.58
C GLU A 331 -20.92 6.40 -18.74
N ARG A 332 -21.26 7.50 -18.05
CA ARG A 332 -20.50 8.76 -18.10
C ARG A 332 -19.15 8.64 -17.39
N THR A 333 -18.97 7.58 -16.59
CA THR A 333 -17.74 7.30 -15.83
C THR A 333 -16.79 6.35 -16.55
N LEU A 334 -17.17 5.85 -17.73
CA LEU A 334 -16.34 4.97 -18.55
C LEU A 334 -15.06 5.66 -19.00
N ARG A 335 -13.94 5.00 -18.70
CA ARG A 335 -12.61 5.45 -19.14
C ARG A 335 -11.82 4.30 -19.73
N LEU A 336 -11.06 4.60 -20.77
CA LEU A 336 -10.07 3.72 -21.39
C LEU A 336 -8.68 4.29 -21.10
N ASP A 337 -7.85 3.53 -20.39
CA ASP A 337 -6.51 3.94 -19.95
C ASP A 337 -6.51 5.29 -19.21
N GLY A 338 -7.55 5.53 -18.40
CA GLY A 338 -7.74 6.75 -17.61
C GLY A 338 -8.36 7.93 -18.37
N ARG A 339 -8.56 7.83 -19.69
CA ARG A 339 -9.19 8.88 -20.51
C ARG A 339 -10.70 8.60 -20.69
N PRO A 340 -11.57 9.63 -20.65
CA PRO A 340 -13.00 9.45 -20.92
C PRO A 340 -13.22 8.85 -22.31
N LEU A 341 -14.12 7.88 -22.41
CA LEU A 341 -14.57 7.34 -23.70
C LEU A 341 -15.53 8.31 -24.39
N GLN A 342 -15.45 8.41 -25.71
CA GLN A 342 -16.40 9.20 -26.50
C GLN A 342 -17.70 8.41 -26.71
N LEU A 343 -18.86 9.09 -26.75
CA LEU A 343 -20.17 8.43 -26.85
C LEU A 343 -20.33 7.52 -28.09
N ASN A 344 -19.56 7.73 -29.16
CA ASN A 344 -19.59 6.90 -30.36
C ASN A 344 -18.79 5.60 -30.24
N THR A 345 -18.02 5.42 -29.16
CA THR A 345 -17.14 4.26 -28.97
C THR A 345 -17.78 3.14 -28.13
N TYR A 346 -18.96 3.37 -27.58
CA TYR A 346 -19.69 2.35 -26.82
C TYR A 346 -21.20 2.43 -27.08
N THR A 347 -21.90 1.32 -26.88
CA THR A 347 -23.36 1.24 -26.89
C THR A 347 -23.86 0.63 -25.58
N VAL A 348 -25.01 1.09 -25.11
CA VAL A 348 -25.65 0.57 -23.90
C VAL A 348 -26.96 -0.09 -24.31
N ASP A 349 -27.08 -1.38 -24.01
CA ASP A 349 -28.32 -2.14 -24.25
C ASP A 349 -29.38 -1.83 -23.18
N ALA A 350 -30.64 -2.17 -23.46
CA ALA A 350 -31.77 -1.94 -22.54
C ALA A 350 -31.58 -2.59 -21.14
N ASP A 351 -30.76 -3.64 -21.05
CA ASP A 351 -30.43 -4.32 -19.81
C ASP A 351 -29.29 -3.64 -19.01
N GLY A 352 -28.77 -2.50 -19.49
CA GLY A 352 -27.62 -1.80 -18.91
C GLY A 352 -26.27 -2.44 -19.23
N THR A 353 -26.22 -3.32 -20.23
CA THR A 353 -24.95 -3.92 -20.69
C THR A 353 -24.22 -2.94 -21.60
N ILE A 354 -22.94 -2.69 -21.31
CA ILE A 354 -22.11 -1.75 -22.07
C ILE A 354 -21.23 -2.54 -23.03
N ILE A 355 -21.29 -2.22 -24.32
CA ILE A 355 -20.47 -2.81 -25.37
C ILE A 355 -19.52 -1.73 -25.88
N ILE A 356 -18.22 -1.87 -25.58
CA ILE A 356 -17.18 -0.98 -26.09
C ILE A 356 -16.68 -1.54 -27.42
N GLN A 357 -16.70 -0.70 -28.46
CA GLN A 357 -16.29 -1.07 -29.82
C GLN A 357 -14.78 -1.28 -29.91
N ALA A 358 -14.36 -2.27 -30.69
CA ALA A 358 -12.96 -2.57 -30.97
C ALA A 358 -12.17 -1.35 -31.50
N VAL A 359 -10.99 -1.09 -30.92
CA VAL A 359 -10.09 0.01 -31.33
C VAL A 359 -9.12 -0.44 -32.43
N ASN A 360 -9.02 -1.76 -32.66
CA ASN A 360 -8.27 -2.41 -33.74
C ASN A 360 -6.74 -2.20 -33.73
N GLN A 361 -6.11 -2.05 -32.56
CA GLN A 361 -4.66 -1.85 -32.43
C GLN A 361 -3.90 -3.13 -32.04
N GLY A 362 -4.60 -4.19 -31.62
CA GLY A 362 -4.00 -5.42 -31.07
C GLY A 362 -3.39 -5.22 -29.67
N ASN A 363 -3.74 -4.15 -28.97
CA ASN A 363 -3.13 -3.75 -27.71
C ASN A 363 -3.98 -4.15 -26.50
N LYS A 364 -3.32 -4.18 -25.34
CA LYS A 364 -3.96 -4.42 -24.04
C LYS A 364 -4.32 -3.08 -23.40
N HIS A 365 -5.58 -2.92 -23.00
CA HIS A 365 -6.09 -1.70 -22.37
C HIS A 365 -6.71 -1.98 -21.01
N VAL A 366 -6.83 -0.94 -20.17
CA VAL A 366 -7.56 -0.99 -18.91
C VAL A 366 -8.80 -0.13 -19.01
N VAL A 367 -9.97 -0.73 -18.84
CA VAL A 367 -11.25 -0.03 -18.78
C VAL A 367 -11.64 0.16 -17.32
N SER A 368 -11.92 1.39 -16.91
CA SER A 368 -12.37 1.74 -15.56
C SER A 368 -13.73 2.42 -15.57
N PHE A 369 -14.57 2.12 -14.59
CA PHE A 369 -15.91 2.69 -14.45
C PHE A 369 -16.40 2.61 -12.99
N ILE A 370 -17.40 3.42 -12.65
CA ILE A 370 -18.03 3.40 -11.32
C ILE A 370 -19.28 2.53 -11.39
N GLN A 371 -19.43 1.63 -10.42
CA GLN A 371 -20.58 0.72 -10.32
C GLN A 371 -21.18 0.73 -8.92
N GLY A 372 -22.51 0.68 -8.84
CA GLY A 372 -23.24 0.46 -7.58
C GLY A 372 -23.65 1.75 -6.87
N ILE A 373 -23.55 2.90 -7.54
CA ILE A 373 -24.11 4.15 -7.03
C ILE A 373 -25.50 4.32 -7.66
N LYS A 374 -26.52 4.34 -6.81
CA LYS A 374 -27.84 4.86 -7.15
C LYS A 374 -28.00 6.21 -6.45
N LYS A 375 -28.52 7.19 -7.18
CA LYS A 375 -28.85 8.52 -6.64
C LYS A 375 -30.35 8.63 -6.69
N HIS A 376 -30.93 8.95 -5.55
CA HIS A 376 -32.35 9.15 -5.40
C HIS A 376 -32.57 10.53 -4.82
N GLU A 377 -33.66 11.17 -5.23
CA GLU A 377 -34.14 12.35 -4.52
C GLU A 377 -34.83 11.86 -3.23
N LEU A 378 -34.61 12.54 -2.11
CA LEU A 378 -35.08 12.10 -0.80
C LEU A 378 -36.62 12.02 -0.72
N HIS A 379 -37.33 12.65 -1.66
CA HIS A 379 -38.77 12.57 -1.82
C HIS A 379 -39.16 12.16 -3.25
N ASP A 380 -38.46 11.16 -3.81
CA ASP A 380 -38.87 10.55 -5.07
C ASP A 380 -40.01 9.55 -4.82
N GLN A 381 -41.23 9.91 -5.24
CA GLN A 381 -42.41 9.05 -5.13
C GLN A 381 -42.52 8.07 -6.31
N GLU A 382 -41.74 8.25 -7.37
CA GLU A 382 -41.77 7.39 -8.56
C GLU A 382 -40.89 6.14 -8.37
N ASP A 383 -39.92 6.18 -7.46
CA ASP A 383 -39.07 5.04 -7.10
C ASP A 383 -39.69 4.18 -6.00
N GLU A 384 -40.40 3.12 -6.42
CA GLU A 384 -41.05 2.15 -5.53
C GLU A 384 -40.04 1.43 -4.60
N GLU A 385 -38.80 1.19 -5.05
CA GLU A 385 -37.77 0.49 -4.27
C GLU A 385 -37.30 1.37 -3.10
N LEU A 386 -37.07 2.66 -3.36
CA LEU A 386 -36.74 3.64 -2.33
C LEU A 386 -37.91 3.88 -1.37
N HIS A 387 -39.13 4.00 -1.92
CA HIS A 387 -40.33 4.27 -1.11
C HIS A 387 -40.56 3.16 -0.08
N LEU A 388 -40.43 1.89 -0.46
CA LEU A 388 -40.55 0.75 0.45
C LEU A 388 -39.43 0.67 1.50
N LEU A 389 -38.29 1.30 1.21
CA LEU A 389 -37.15 1.36 2.13
C LEU A 389 -37.34 2.45 3.19
N MET A 390 -38.00 3.55 2.81
CA MET A 390 -38.27 4.71 3.66
C MET A 390 -39.60 4.64 4.43
N TYR A 391 -40.62 4.03 3.83
CA TYR A 391 -41.99 4.01 4.34
C TYR A 391 -42.54 2.60 4.45
N GLN A 392 -43.31 2.37 5.51
CA GLN A 392 -44.14 1.19 5.66
C GLN A 392 -45.37 1.29 4.76
N GLN A 393 -46.09 0.18 4.59
CA GLN A 393 -47.32 0.13 3.76
C GLN A 393 -48.43 1.08 4.24
N ASP A 394 -48.38 1.52 5.50
CA ASP A 394 -49.31 2.48 6.11
C ASP A 394 -48.85 3.95 5.99
N GLY A 395 -47.71 4.19 5.32
CA GLY A 395 -47.12 5.52 5.15
C GLY A 395 -46.29 6.00 6.34
N GLN A 396 -46.08 5.20 7.38
CA GLN A 396 -45.19 5.56 8.49
C GLN A 396 -43.73 5.39 8.10
N ALA A 397 -42.84 6.20 8.71
CA ALA A 397 -41.41 6.07 8.52
C ALA A 397 -40.90 4.69 8.98
N THR A 398 -39.93 4.14 8.25
CA THR A 398 -39.19 2.95 8.70
C THR A 398 -38.09 3.36 9.67
N ALA A 399 -37.61 2.41 10.48
CA ALA A 399 -36.43 2.62 11.34
C ALA A 399 -35.18 3.06 10.55
N THR A 400 -35.10 2.70 9.27
CA THR A 400 -34.02 3.15 8.38
C THR A 400 -34.08 4.65 8.15
N LEU A 401 -35.27 5.18 7.85
CA LEU A 401 -35.49 6.62 7.66
C LEU A 401 -35.25 7.39 8.95
N GLU A 402 -35.72 6.88 10.09
CA GLU A 402 -35.46 7.47 11.40
C GLU A 402 -33.95 7.56 11.70
N ASN A 403 -33.20 6.48 11.41
CA ASN A 403 -31.75 6.45 11.57
C ASN A 403 -31.05 7.44 10.63
N TRP A 404 -31.50 7.58 9.38
CA TRP A 404 -30.94 8.56 8.45
C TRP A 404 -31.17 9.99 8.94
N VAL A 405 -32.39 10.33 9.39
CA VAL A 405 -32.72 11.64 9.94
C VAL A 405 -31.89 11.92 11.20
N ALA A 406 -31.78 10.96 12.11
CA ALA A 406 -30.96 11.09 13.32
C ALA A 406 -29.48 11.33 12.98
N TYR A 407 -28.94 10.59 12.00
CA TYR A 407 -27.56 10.74 11.54
C TYR A 407 -27.32 12.10 10.89
N ILE A 408 -28.21 12.55 9.99
CA ILE A 408 -28.12 13.87 9.34
C ILE A 408 -28.12 14.99 10.41
N ASN A 409 -29.03 14.91 11.38
CA ASN A 409 -29.12 15.86 12.48
C ASN A 409 -27.87 15.86 13.38
N GLN A 410 -27.21 14.71 13.55
CA GLN A 410 -25.99 14.61 14.35
C GLN A 410 -24.74 15.13 13.61
N VAL A 411 -24.60 14.79 12.32
CA VAL A 411 -23.35 15.01 11.57
C VAL A 411 -23.34 16.32 10.80
N ALA A 412 -24.50 16.81 10.33
CA ALA A 412 -24.59 18.04 9.54
C ALA A 412 -25.75 18.96 9.98
N PRO A 413 -25.84 19.35 11.28
CA PRO A 413 -26.93 20.22 11.76
C PRO A 413 -26.93 21.62 11.12
N ILE A 414 -25.78 22.07 10.59
CA ILE A 414 -25.56 23.44 10.11
C ILE A 414 -26.18 23.69 8.72
N MET A 415 -26.33 22.65 7.89
CA MET A 415 -26.76 22.81 6.49
C MET A 415 -28.28 22.72 6.28
N TRP A 416 -29.03 22.23 7.27
CA TRP A 416 -30.44 21.84 7.06
C TRP A 416 -31.44 22.38 8.08
N GLY A 417 -31.04 23.29 8.99
CA GLY A 417 -31.91 23.61 10.14
C GLY A 417 -32.25 22.34 10.94
N LYS A 418 -33.08 22.45 11.96
CA LYS A 418 -33.66 21.23 12.54
C LYS A 418 -34.65 20.64 11.53
N PHE A 419 -34.32 19.49 10.96
CA PHE A 419 -35.28 18.71 10.19
C PHE A 419 -36.17 17.95 11.18
N ASN A 420 -37.32 18.54 11.52
CA ASN A 420 -38.38 17.87 12.27
C ASN A 420 -39.32 17.19 11.27
N TRP A 421 -39.33 15.85 11.28
CA TRP A 421 -40.33 15.09 10.52
C TRP A 421 -41.73 15.44 11.06
N ASP A 422 -42.70 15.61 10.16
CA ASP A 422 -44.11 15.94 10.47
C ASP A 422 -44.43 17.40 10.83
N GLU A 423 -43.46 18.32 10.71
CA GLU A 423 -43.69 19.77 10.88
C GLU A 423 -43.47 20.55 9.57
N GLY A 424 -44.52 21.24 9.10
CA GLY A 424 -44.57 21.92 7.80
C GLY A 424 -43.90 23.29 7.74
N PHE A 425 -42.94 23.60 8.61
CA PHE A 425 -42.18 24.86 8.55
C PHE A 425 -40.72 24.67 8.92
N TRP A 426 -39.87 25.49 8.30
CA TRP A 426 -38.45 25.60 8.62
C TRP A 426 -38.28 26.51 9.83
N ASP A 427 -37.68 26.04 10.91
CA ASP A 427 -37.26 26.91 12.01
C ASP A 427 -36.00 27.65 11.56
N THR A 428 -36.16 28.89 11.08
CA THR A 428 -35.05 29.77 10.71
C THR A 428 -34.24 30.12 11.96
N ILE A 429 -33.04 29.56 12.04
CA ILE A 429 -32.11 29.60 13.17
C ILE A 429 -31.90 31.03 13.73
N ASP A 430 -31.97 31.13 15.06
CA ASP A 430 -31.48 32.22 15.90
C ASP A 430 -29.99 32.51 15.60
N ALA A 431 -29.67 33.77 15.31
CA ALA A 431 -28.34 34.23 14.89
C ALA A 431 -27.19 33.81 15.83
N SER A 432 -27.49 33.50 17.09
CA SER A 432 -26.53 33.07 18.11
C SER A 432 -25.97 31.64 17.92
N LEU A 433 -26.59 30.81 17.08
CA LEU A 433 -26.23 29.38 16.89
C LEU A 433 -25.49 29.07 15.58
N THR A 434 -25.26 30.07 14.73
CA THR A 434 -24.72 29.86 13.37
C THR A 434 -23.26 29.43 13.32
N GLY A 435 -22.51 29.47 14.43
CA GLY A 435 -21.16 28.90 14.52
C GLY A 435 -20.13 29.46 13.51
N LEU A 436 -20.50 30.45 12.70
CA LEU A 436 -19.62 31.18 11.80
C LEU A 436 -18.84 32.21 12.62
N GLY A 437 -17.86 31.71 13.37
CA GLY A 437 -16.75 32.55 13.79
C GLY A 437 -15.93 32.92 12.57
N TYR A 438 -16.16 34.11 12.01
CA TYR A 438 -15.20 34.71 11.09
C TYR A 438 -14.13 35.42 11.94
N LEU A 439 -12.86 35.26 11.56
CA LEU A 439 -11.79 36.15 12.00
C LEU A 439 -11.88 37.39 11.11
N PRO A 440 -12.34 38.55 11.61
CA PRO A 440 -12.43 39.76 10.81
C PRO A 440 -11.04 40.13 10.30
N ASN A 441 -10.93 40.40 9.01
CA ASN A 441 -9.72 40.96 8.42
C ASN A 441 -9.58 42.42 8.88
N MET A 442 -8.37 42.97 8.98
CA MET A 442 -8.19 44.38 9.42
C MET A 442 -8.82 45.41 8.49
N TRP A 443 -9.22 44.98 7.30
CA TRP A 443 -9.88 45.82 6.28
C TRP A 443 -11.39 45.58 6.19
N ASP A 444 -11.95 44.68 7.00
CA ASP A 444 -13.40 44.50 7.05
C ASP A 444 -14.04 45.67 7.82
N SER A 445 -14.99 46.32 7.16
CA SER A 445 -15.79 47.40 7.74
C SER A 445 -16.64 46.84 8.88
N ASP A 446 -16.63 47.49 10.05
CA ASP A 446 -17.48 47.13 11.18
C ASP A 446 -18.97 47.22 10.80
N ILE A 447 -19.61 46.06 10.70
CA ILE A 447 -21.00 45.94 10.25
C ILE A 447 -22.00 46.40 11.33
N GLU A 448 -21.57 46.53 12.59
CA GLU A 448 -22.44 47.02 13.67
C GLU A 448 -22.86 48.46 13.47
N VAL A 449 -21.99 49.27 12.84
CA VAL A 449 -22.29 50.68 12.51
C VAL A 449 -23.45 50.80 11.51
N TRP A 450 -23.67 49.77 10.70
CA TRP A 450 -24.68 49.75 9.64
C TRP A 450 -26.01 49.12 10.07
N LYS A 451 -26.08 48.44 11.23
CA LYS A 451 -27.31 47.79 11.72
C LYS A 451 -28.48 48.77 11.90
N ASN A 452 -28.18 50.04 12.22
CA ASN A 452 -29.19 51.08 12.41
C ASN A 452 -29.35 52.02 11.20
N TYR A 453 -28.73 51.68 10.06
CA TYR A 453 -28.78 52.51 8.87
C TYR A 453 -30.14 52.34 8.16
N MET A 454 -31.05 53.27 8.43
CA MET A 454 -32.32 53.39 7.71
C MET A 454 -32.07 54.11 6.38
N PHE A 455 -32.29 53.43 5.26
CA PHE A 455 -32.25 54.05 3.94
C PHE A 455 -33.50 54.93 3.78
N GLU A 456 -33.34 56.26 3.76
CA GLU A 456 -34.44 57.16 3.39
C GLU A 456 -34.45 57.34 1.87
N PRO A 457 -35.39 56.71 1.13
CA PRO A 457 -35.51 56.97 -0.30
C PRO A 457 -36.05 58.39 -0.50
N LYS A 458 -35.23 59.29 -1.04
CA LYS A 458 -35.73 60.57 -1.56
C LYS A 458 -36.74 60.25 -2.66
N SER A 459 -38.02 60.58 -2.43
CA SER A 459 -39.04 60.52 -3.46
C SER A 459 -38.63 61.40 -4.66
N PRO A 460 -38.86 60.95 -5.90
CA PRO A 460 -38.57 61.77 -7.06
C PRO A 460 -39.54 62.95 -7.09
N VAL A 461 -39.01 64.16 -6.92
CA VAL A 461 -39.73 65.38 -7.27
C VAL A 461 -39.78 65.41 -8.80
N PHE A 462 -40.95 65.08 -9.37
CA PHE A 462 -41.25 65.43 -10.75
C PHE A 462 -41.55 66.94 -10.80
N SER A 463 -40.64 67.68 -11.42
CA SER A 463 -40.87 69.06 -11.91
C SER A 463 -40.51 69.12 -13.38
#